data_AF-A0A6I9XG93-F1
#
_entry.id   AF-A0A6I9XG93-F1
#
_cell.length_a   1.000
_cell.length_b   1.000
_cell.length_c   1.000
_cell.angle_alpha   90.00
_cell.angle_beta   90.00
_cell.angle_gamma   90.00
#
_symmetry.space_group_name_H-M   'P 1'
#
loop_
_entity.id
_entity.type
_entity.pdbx_description
1 polymer ?
#
loop_
_entity_poly.entity_id
_entity_poly.type
_entity_poly.pdbx_seq_one_letter_code
_entity_poly.pdbx_strand_id
1 'polypeptide(L)'
;MKYQECNKIVKQKAFERAIASDEHKRSVVDSLDIENMTIEDEYSGPKLEDGKVTLDFMKELMQWYKEQKKLHRKCAYQILVQVKEVLSKLPTLVETTLKETEKITVCGDTHGQYYDLLNIFELNGLPSEDNPYLARKFNYSSQNS
;
A
#
# COMPACT_ATOMS: atom_id res chain seq x y z
N MET A 1 -25.24 -13.11 -17.95
CA MET A 1 -23.96 -12.80 -17.26
C MET A 1 -23.90 -11.36 -16.69
N LYS A 2 -24.14 -10.29 -17.46
CA LYS A 2 -24.10 -8.89 -16.95
C LYS A 2 -25.05 -8.54 -15.78
N TYR A 3 -26.18 -9.25 -15.65
CA TYR A 3 -27.17 -9.00 -14.59
C TYR A 3 -26.65 -9.33 -13.18
N GLN A 4 -25.85 -10.38 -13.02
CA GLN A 4 -25.36 -10.81 -11.71
C GLN A 4 -24.30 -9.84 -11.16
N GLU A 5 -23.41 -9.32 -12.01
CA GLU A 5 -22.43 -8.30 -11.62
C GLU A 5 -23.11 -6.99 -11.25
N CYS A 6 -24.10 -6.56 -12.05
CA CYS A 6 -24.87 -5.35 -11.75
C CYS A 6 -25.60 -5.47 -10.41
N ASN A 7 -26.19 -6.64 -10.13
CA ASN A 7 -26.87 -6.91 -8.86
C ASN A 7 -25.89 -6.94 -7.67
N LYS A 8 -24.67 -7.45 -7.86
CA LYS A 8 -23.61 -7.44 -6.83
C LYS A 8 -23.16 -6.00 -6.51
N ILE A 9 -22.95 -5.17 -7.53
CA ILE A 9 -22.57 -3.76 -7.36
C ILE A 9 -23.69 -2.96 -6.70
N VAL A 10 -24.95 -3.18 -7.11
CA VAL A 10 -26.11 -2.51 -6.49
C VAL A 10 -26.24 -2.90 -5.03
N LYS A 11 -26.09 -4.19 -4.69
CA LYS A 11 -26.11 -4.67 -3.30
C LYS A 11 -24.97 -4.09 -2.47
N GLN A 12 -23.76 -4.03 -3.03
CA GLN A 12 -22.61 -3.43 -2.34
C GLN A 12 -22.81 -1.93 -2.09
N LYS A 13 -23.25 -1.17 -3.09
CA LYS A 13 -23.56 0.27 -2.95
C LYS A 13 -24.75 0.54 -2.02
N ALA A 14 -25.71 -0.39 -1.93
CA ALA A 14 -26.83 -0.30 -1.00
C ALA A 14 -26.36 -0.60 0.43
N PHE A 15 -25.48 -1.58 0.60
CA PHE A 15 -24.87 -1.92 1.88
C PHE A 15 -23.99 -0.79 2.41
N GLU A 16 -23.11 -0.24 1.57
CA GLU A 16 -22.28 0.93 1.89
C GLU A 16 -23.13 2.13 2.32
N ARG A 17 -24.26 2.39 1.64
CA ARG A 17 -25.19 3.47 1.99
C ARG A 17 -26.01 3.20 3.25
N ALA A 18 -26.41 1.96 3.50
CA ALA A 18 -27.15 1.58 4.71
C ALA A 18 -26.27 1.62 5.96
N ILE A 19 -24.95 1.42 5.83
CA ILE A 19 -23.98 1.57 6.92
C ILE A 19 -23.55 3.04 7.11
N ALA A 20 -23.84 3.93 6.15
CA ALA A 20 -23.46 5.33 6.20
C ALA A 20 -24.30 6.22 7.15
N SER A 21 -25.23 5.65 7.93
CA SER A 21 -26.02 6.42 8.89
C SER A 21 -25.33 6.54 10.26
N ASP A 22 -24.97 7.77 10.62
CA ASP A 22 -24.78 8.32 11.99
C ASP A 22 -24.08 7.46 13.07
N GLU A 23 -23.11 6.63 12.69
CA GLU A 23 -22.04 6.23 13.61
C GLU A 23 -20.79 7.02 13.29
N HIS A 24 -20.11 7.50 14.34
CA HIS A 24 -18.69 7.87 14.29
C HIS A 24 -17.99 7.04 13.21
N LYS A 25 -17.33 7.68 12.23
CA LYS A 25 -16.49 7.01 11.23
C LYS A 25 -15.36 6.25 11.94
N ARG A 26 -15.67 5.14 12.61
CA ARG A 26 -14.69 4.22 13.15
C ARG A 26 -13.98 3.71 11.92
N SER A 27 -12.72 4.07 11.81
CA SER A 27 -11.88 3.59 10.73
C SER A 27 -11.91 2.07 10.77
N VAL A 28 -11.91 1.39 9.62
CA VAL A 28 -11.80 -0.08 9.56
C VAL A 28 -10.61 -0.57 10.39
N VAL A 29 -9.55 0.24 10.47
CA VAL A 29 -8.40 0.03 11.38
C VAL A 29 -8.80 -0.09 12.84
N ASP A 30 -9.75 0.72 13.32
CA ASP A 30 -10.19 0.74 14.73
C ASP A 30 -11.00 -0.51 15.09
N SER A 31 -11.52 -1.22 14.09
CA SER A 31 -12.21 -2.51 14.26
C SER A 31 -11.30 -3.72 14.08
N LEU A 32 -10.04 -3.53 13.67
CA LEU A 32 -9.09 -4.61 13.42
C LEU A 32 -8.23 -4.85 14.65
N ASP A 33 -8.37 -6.04 15.23
CA ASP A 33 -7.53 -6.49 16.34
C ASP A 33 -6.22 -7.11 15.80
N ILE A 34 -5.28 -6.23 15.45
CA ILE A 34 -3.99 -6.62 14.86
C ILE A 34 -3.07 -7.25 15.92
N GLU A 35 -3.22 -6.89 17.19
CA GLU A 35 -2.42 -7.39 18.31
C GLU A 35 -2.69 -8.87 18.56
N ASN A 36 -3.96 -9.28 18.53
CA ASN A 36 -4.38 -10.66 18.72
C ASN A 36 -4.26 -11.56 17.47
N MET A 37 -3.84 -11.03 16.32
CA MET A 37 -3.51 -11.89 15.17
C MET A 37 -2.25 -12.69 15.49
N THR A 38 -2.35 -14.01 15.51
CA THR A 38 -1.20 -14.91 15.58
C THR A 38 -0.63 -15.12 14.17
N ILE A 39 0.70 -15.12 14.07
CA ILE A 39 1.38 -15.62 12.88
C ILE A 39 1.56 -17.11 13.10
N GLU A 40 1.08 -17.94 12.16
CA GLU A 40 1.29 -19.39 12.21
C GLU A 40 2.79 -19.71 12.28
N ASP A 41 3.17 -20.70 13.09
CA ASP A 41 4.58 -21.04 13.33
C ASP A 41 5.28 -21.53 12.04
N GLU A 42 4.51 -22.06 11.09
CA GLU A 42 4.96 -22.49 9.77
C GLU A 42 5.29 -21.32 8.82
N TYR A 43 4.95 -20.07 9.18
CA TYR A 43 5.27 -18.91 8.35
C TYR A 43 6.76 -18.55 8.44
N SER A 44 7.48 -18.90 7.38
CA SER A 44 8.91 -18.64 7.16
C SER A 44 9.19 -17.38 6.32
N GLY A 45 8.18 -16.54 6.09
CA GLY A 45 8.34 -15.29 5.35
C GLY A 45 8.82 -14.13 6.23
N PRO A 46 9.01 -12.94 5.63
CA PRO A 46 9.53 -11.77 6.32
C PRO A 46 8.57 -11.30 7.43
N LYS A 47 9.14 -11.02 8.60
CA LYS A 47 8.42 -10.56 9.80
C LYS A 47 8.93 -9.18 10.21
N LEU A 48 8.02 -8.31 10.64
CA LEU A 48 8.39 -7.01 11.17
C LEU A 48 8.98 -7.18 12.57
N GLU A 49 10.20 -6.71 12.77
CA GLU A 49 10.82 -6.64 14.09
C GLU A 49 10.30 -5.38 14.82
N ASP A 50 9.77 -5.57 16.04
CA ASP A 50 9.16 -4.50 16.84
C ASP A 50 8.08 -3.67 16.12
N GLY A 51 7.43 -4.28 15.11
CA GLY A 51 6.43 -3.62 14.28
C GLY A 51 6.98 -2.54 13.35
N LYS A 52 8.31 -2.42 13.19
CA LYS A 52 8.93 -1.42 12.32
C LYS A 52 9.35 -2.02 10.98
N VAL A 53 9.19 -1.23 9.92
CA VAL A 53 9.69 -1.57 8.59
C VAL A 53 11.18 -1.21 8.54
N THR A 54 12.04 -2.21 8.33
CA THR A 54 13.49 -2.05 8.18
C THR A 54 13.92 -2.29 6.73
N LEU A 55 15.13 -1.84 6.37
CA LEU A 55 15.68 -2.06 5.03
C LEU A 55 15.82 -3.56 4.71
N ASP A 56 16.28 -4.35 5.69
CA ASP A 56 16.47 -5.78 5.51
C ASP A 56 15.13 -6.51 5.35
N PHE A 57 14.11 -6.13 6.13
CA PHE A 57 12.74 -6.60 5.93
C PHE A 57 12.24 -6.28 4.52
N MET A 58 12.50 -5.07 3.99
CA MET A 58 12.09 -4.70 2.64
C MET A 58 12.79 -5.53 1.57
N LYS A 59 14.09 -5.84 1.74
CA LYS A 59 14.83 -6.71 0.82
C LYS A 59 14.29 -8.13 0.81
N GLU A 60 14.04 -8.69 2.01
CA GLU A 60 13.42 -10.02 2.13
C GLU A 60 12.01 -10.05 1.53
N LEU A 61 11.20 -9.02 1.80
CA LEU A 61 9.87 -8.88 1.22
C LEU A 61 9.92 -8.81 -0.30
N MET A 62 10.90 -8.08 -0.84
CA MET A 62 11.04 -7.97 -2.28
C MET A 62 11.34 -9.33 -2.93
N GLN A 63 12.25 -10.10 -2.31
CA GLN A 63 12.58 -11.45 -2.76
C GLN A 63 11.41 -12.41 -2.59
N TRP A 64 10.68 -12.33 -1.48
CA TRP A 64 9.50 -13.15 -1.19
C TRP A 64 8.40 -12.97 -2.24
N TYR A 65 8.16 -11.71 -2.66
CA TYR A 65 7.23 -11.41 -3.75
C TYR A 65 7.78 -11.79 -5.13
N LYS A 66 9.10 -11.74 -5.35
CA LYS A 66 9.73 -12.23 -6.58
C LYS A 66 9.47 -13.72 -6.78
N GLU A 67 9.47 -14.48 -5.67
CA GLU A 67 9.11 -15.90 -5.59
C GLU A 67 7.60 -16.19 -5.58
N GLN A 68 6.76 -15.17 -5.81
CA GLN A 68 5.29 -15.25 -5.84
C GLN A 68 4.66 -15.75 -4.52
N LYS A 69 5.38 -15.61 -3.41
CA LYS A 69 4.87 -15.94 -2.08
C LYS A 69 4.09 -14.76 -1.50
N LYS A 70 3.21 -15.04 -0.53
CA LYS A 70 2.34 -14.02 0.07
C LYS A 70 2.87 -13.55 1.42
N LEU A 71 2.81 -12.25 1.67
CA LEU A 71 3.08 -11.67 2.98
C LEU A 71 1.97 -12.07 3.96
N HIS A 72 2.33 -12.35 5.21
CA HIS A 72 1.35 -12.65 6.24
C HIS A 72 0.41 -11.46 6.48
N ARG A 73 -0.87 -11.75 6.73
CA ARG A 73 -1.91 -10.72 6.93
C ARG A 73 -1.58 -9.75 8.05
N LYS A 74 -1.05 -10.25 9.18
CA LYS A 74 -0.59 -9.42 10.31
C LYS A 74 0.41 -8.35 9.86
N CYS A 75 1.48 -8.74 9.17
CA CYS A 75 2.50 -7.82 8.67
C CYS A 75 1.90 -6.81 7.69
N ALA A 76 1.02 -7.27 6.78
CA ALA A 76 0.34 -6.41 5.83
C ALA A 76 -0.53 -5.34 6.54
N TYR A 77 -1.31 -5.74 7.55
CA TYR A 77 -2.10 -4.79 8.34
C TYR A 77 -1.22 -3.79 9.10
N GLN A 78 -0.12 -4.24 9.73
CA GLN A 78 0.81 -3.35 10.42
C GLN A 78 1.38 -2.27 9.49
N ILE A 79 1.76 -2.63 8.26
CA ILE A 79 2.23 -1.68 7.25
C ILE A 79 1.11 -0.70 6.85
N LEU A 80 -0.11 -1.21 6.61
CA LEU A 80 -1.25 -0.40 6.20
C LEU A 80 -1.68 0.61 7.28
N VAL A 81 -1.58 0.25 8.55
CA VAL A 81 -1.89 1.18 9.66
C VAL A 81 -0.83 2.27 9.75
N GLN A 82 0.45 1.90 9.72
CA GLN A 82 1.56 2.86 9.78
C GLN A 82 1.53 3.84 8.59
N VAL A 83 1.35 3.34 7.37
CA VAL A 83 1.29 4.21 6.18
C VAL A 83 0.07 5.13 6.22
N LYS A 84 -1.07 4.65 6.72
CA LYS A 84 -2.26 5.49 6.90
C LYS A 84 -1.97 6.63 7.87
N GLU A 85 -1.32 6.35 9.00
CA GLU A 85 -0.95 7.37 9.98
C GLU A 85 -0.01 8.42 9.36
N VAL A 86 1.04 7.99 8.64
CA VAL A 86 1.98 8.88 7.96
C VAL A 86 1.25 9.74 6.92
N LEU A 87 0.48 9.13 6.02
CA LEU A 87 -0.22 9.85 4.95
C LEU A 87 -1.31 10.78 5.48
N SER A 88 -1.94 10.46 6.62
CA SER A 88 -2.98 11.31 7.22
C SER A 88 -2.44 12.63 7.78
N LYS A 89 -1.15 12.70 8.09
CA LYS A 89 -0.46 13.90 8.58
C LYS A 89 0.04 14.80 7.45
N LEU A 90 0.08 14.30 6.22
CA LEU A 90 0.57 15.06 5.07
C LEU A 90 -0.53 15.96 4.50
N PRO A 91 -0.19 17.17 4.03
CA PRO A 91 -1.12 18.04 3.33
C PRO A 91 -1.53 17.46 1.98
N THR A 92 -2.66 17.93 1.44
CA THR A 92 -3.13 17.53 0.10
C THR A 92 -2.15 17.91 -1.01
N LEU A 93 -1.41 19.00 -0.83
CA LEU A 93 -0.31 19.42 -1.69
C LEU A 93 0.99 19.28 -0.91
N VAL A 94 1.84 18.33 -1.32
CA VAL A 94 3.17 18.13 -0.73
C VAL A 94 4.17 18.96 -1.52
N GLU A 95 4.84 19.89 -0.83
CA GLU A 95 5.92 20.71 -1.38
C GLU A 95 7.27 20.11 -0.96
N THR A 96 8.12 19.79 -1.94
CA THR A 96 9.46 19.25 -1.71
C THR A 96 10.48 20.20 -2.31
N THR A 97 11.36 20.76 -1.48
CA THR A 97 12.50 21.56 -1.94
C THR A 97 13.70 20.64 -2.15
N LEU A 98 14.24 20.63 -3.36
CA LEU A 98 15.47 19.90 -3.69
C LEU A 98 16.64 20.88 -3.75
N LYS A 99 17.78 20.49 -3.19
CA LYS A 99 19.03 21.22 -3.42
C LYS A 99 19.52 20.96 -4.84
N GLU A 100 20.38 21.85 -5.33
CA GLU A 100 20.92 21.80 -6.70
C GLU A 100 21.69 20.49 -7.02
N THR A 101 22.20 19.81 -6.00
CA THR A 101 22.91 18.52 -6.10
C THR A 101 22.02 17.30 -5.87
N GLU A 102 20.80 17.49 -5.37
CA GLU A 102 19.87 16.41 -5.06
C GLU A 102 19.05 16.05 -6.30
N LYS A 103 18.79 14.76 -6.48
CA LYS A 103 18.00 14.24 -7.60
C LYS A 103 16.79 13.50 -7.06
N ILE A 104 15.67 13.59 -7.75
CA ILE A 104 14.47 12.80 -7.46
C ILE A 104 14.08 11.99 -8.67
N THR A 105 13.72 10.72 -8.45
CA THR A 105 13.27 9.83 -9.52
C THR A 105 11.75 9.81 -9.53
N VAL A 106 11.13 10.26 -10.63
CA VAL A 106 9.68 10.25 -10.78
C VAL A 106 9.25 9.05 -11.64
N CYS A 107 8.57 8.09 -11.02
CA CYS A 107 8.00 6.93 -11.69
C CYS A 107 6.53 7.20 -12.06
N GLY A 108 6.13 6.76 -13.26
CA GLY A 108 4.73 6.74 -13.68
C GLY A 108 3.97 5.53 -13.12
N ASP A 109 2.82 5.21 -13.73
CA ASP A 109 2.03 4.05 -13.33
C ASP A 109 2.76 2.73 -13.63
N THR A 110 2.84 1.88 -12.60
CA THR A 110 3.36 0.52 -12.73
C THR A 110 2.26 -0.50 -12.99
N HIS A 111 0.97 -0.12 -12.88
CA HIS A 111 -0.19 -1.00 -13.13
C HIS A 111 -0.14 -2.40 -12.47
N GLY A 112 0.56 -2.54 -11.33
CA GLY A 112 0.73 -3.83 -10.66
C GLY A 112 1.79 -4.75 -11.28
N GLN A 113 2.59 -4.25 -12.22
CA GLN A 113 3.74 -4.93 -12.77
C GLN A 113 4.91 -4.89 -11.78
N TYR A 114 4.87 -5.81 -10.82
CA TYR A 114 5.85 -5.87 -9.75
C TYR A 114 7.28 -6.13 -10.25
N TYR A 115 7.45 -6.98 -11.27
CA TYR A 115 8.76 -7.27 -11.85
C TYR A 115 9.38 -6.03 -12.54
N ASP A 116 8.56 -5.19 -13.16
CA ASP A 116 9.03 -3.93 -13.76
C ASP A 116 9.46 -2.93 -12.68
N LEU A 117 8.75 -2.88 -11.55
CA LEU A 117 9.17 -2.08 -10.39
C LEU A 117 10.53 -2.54 -9.84
N LEU A 118 10.75 -3.85 -9.72
CA LEU A 118 12.04 -4.39 -9.32
C LEU A 118 13.15 -4.00 -10.31
N ASN A 119 12.87 -4.07 -11.61
CA ASN A 119 13.84 -3.66 -12.64
C ASN A 119 14.18 -2.16 -12.54
N ILE A 120 13.21 -1.30 -12.21
CA ILE A 120 13.48 0.13 -11.95
C ILE A 120 14.46 0.31 -10.79
N PHE A 121 14.30 -0.46 -9.72
CA PHE A 121 15.22 -0.41 -8.57
C PHE A 121 16.58 -1.02 -8.87
N GLU A 122 16.66 -2.05 -9.70
CA GLU A 122 17.94 -2.63 -10.14
C GLU A 122 18.72 -1.65 -11.03
N LEU A 123 18.04 -0.88 -11.89
CA LEU A 123 18.66 0.08 -12.80
C LEU A 123 19.01 1.42 -12.15
N ASN A 124 18.13 1.94 -11.28
CA ASN A 124 18.24 3.29 -10.72
C ASN A 124 18.58 3.30 -9.21
N GLY A 125 18.77 2.12 -8.61
CA GLY A 125 19.09 1.95 -7.19
C GLY A 125 17.84 1.85 -6.31
N LEU A 126 18.03 1.38 -5.08
CA LEU A 126 16.95 1.32 -4.10
C LEU A 126 16.58 2.73 -3.59
N PRO A 127 15.32 2.94 -3.18
CA PRO A 127 14.93 4.17 -2.49
C PRO A 127 15.74 4.36 -1.20
N SER A 128 16.34 5.53 -1.04
CA SER A 128 17.09 5.94 0.14
C SER A 128 16.98 7.45 0.34
N GLU A 129 17.54 7.99 1.42
CA GLU A 129 17.58 9.44 1.65
C GLU A 129 18.29 10.19 0.51
N ASP A 130 19.33 9.58 -0.06
CA ASP A 130 20.09 10.14 -1.20
C ASP A 130 19.48 9.79 -2.58
N ASN A 131 18.51 8.88 -2.63
CA ASN A 131 17.83 8.46 -3.86
C ASN A 131 16.29 8.44 -3.66
N PRO A 132 15.66 9.63 -3.53
CA PRO A 132 14.22 9.73 -3.32
C PRO A 132 13.43 9.35 -4.58
N TYR A 133 12.29 8.68 -4.35
CA TYR A 133 11.35 8.28 -5.39
C TYR A 133 9.99 8.95 -5.23
N LEU A 134 9.39 9.36 -6.34
CA LEU A 134 8.01 9.82 -6.43
C LEU A 134 7.23 8.91 -7.38
N ALA A 135 6.34 8.08 -6.86
CA ALA A 135 5.42 7.29 -7.66
C ALA A 135 4.15 8.09 -7.95
N ARG A 136 3.94 8.51 -9.21
CA ARG A 136 2.70 9.14 -9.65
C ARG A 136 1.72 8.07 -10.12
N LYS A 137 0.58 8.01 -9.43
CA LYS A 137 -0.57 7.24 -9.89
C LYS A 137 -1.41 8.10 -10.85
N PHE A 138 -1.63 7.68 -12.10
CA PHE A 138 -2.73 8.28 -12.85
C PHE A 138 -4.03 7.73 -12.28
N ASN A 139 -4.78 8.59 -11.59
CA ASN A 139 -6.19 8.33 -11.38
C ASN A 139 -6.86 8.47 -12.76
N TYR A 140 -7.19 7.35 -13.39
CA TYR A 140 -8.21 7.36 -14.44
C TYR A 140 -9.52 7.81 -13.77
N SER A 141 -9.78 9.11 -13.80
CA SER A 141 -11.14 9.59 -13.75
C SER A 141 -11.80 9.09 -15.03
N SER A 142 -12.56 8.00 -14.94
CA SER A 142 -13.48 7.63 -16.01
C SER A 142 -14.41 8.83 -16.23
N GLN A 143 -14.09 9.65 -17.23
CA GLN A 143 -15.07 10.54 -17.81
C GLN A 143 -16.07 9.62 -18.51
N ASN A 144 -17.17 9.31 -17.83
CA ASN A 144 -18.36 8.76 -18.46
C ASN A 144 -18.88 9.84 -19.42
N SER A 145 -18.58 9.67 -20.71
CA SER A 145 -19.32 10.26 -21.82
C SER A 145 -20.55 9.43 -22.15
#